data_AF-A0A434MAI5-F1
#
_entry.id   AF-A0A434MAI5-F1
#
_cell.length_a   1.000
_cell.length_b   1.000
_cell.length_c   1.000
_cell.angle_alpha   90.00
_cell.angle_beta   90.00
_cell.angle_gamma   90.00
#
_symmetry.space_group_name_H-M   'P 1'
#
loop_
_entity.id
_entity.type
_entity.pdbx_description
1 polymer ?
#
loop_
_entity_poly.entity_id
_entity_poly.type
_entity_poly.pdbx_seq_one_letter_code
_entity_poly.pdbx_strand_id
1 'polypeptide(L)'
;IDAVAQVEADPFNCFGAFRDGDASACGELRFMVKAGPELARAYKTPSLRGAATRPPYMHAGQFSSLDEVVAHYSTAPASVEGISEIHPLQLSDRERAALVAFLKTLAE
;
A
#
# COMPACT_ATOMS: atom_id res chain seq x y z
N ILE A 1 -13.05 -9.74 -5.97
CA ILE A 1 -11.69 -9.72 -6.55
C ILE A 1 -11.81 -8.96 -7.87
N ASP A 2 -11.78 -7.63 -7.78
CA ASP A 2 -12.00 -6.73 -8.92
C ASP A 2 -10.65 -6.14 -9.38
N ALA A 3 -9.75 -5.84 -8.43
CA ALA A 3 -8.44 -5.23 -8.70
C ALA A 3 -7.54 -6.02 -9.66
N VAL A 4 -7.53 -7.36 -9.62
CA VAL A 4 -6.72 -8.18 -10.56
C VAL A 4 -7.20 -7.96 -12.00
N ALA A 5 -8.51 -8.02 -12.22
CA ALA A 5 -9.10 -7.79 -13.53
C ALA A 5 -8.88 -6.35 -14.02
N GLN A 6 -8.96 -5.38 -13.11
CA GLN A 6 -8.66 -3.97 -13.42
C GLN A 6 -7.20 -3.78 -13.85
N VAL A 7 -6.24 -4.36 -13.14
CA VAL A 7 -4.82 -4.28 -13.51
C VAL A 7 -4.58 -4.97 -14.84
N GLU A 8 -5.19 -6.12 -15.12
CA GLU A 8 -5.06 -6.81 -16.42
C GLU A 8 -5.67 -6.01 -17.58
N ALA A 9 -6.73 -5.25 -17.33
CA ALA A 9 -7.40 -4.42 -18.32
C ALA A 9 -6.77 -3.03 -18.51
N ASP A 10 -5.90 -2.59 -17.60
CA ASP A 10 -5.28 -1.26 -17.66
C ASP A 10 -4.34 -1.14 -18.88
N PRO A 11 -4.59 -0.22 -19.83
CA PRO A 11 -3.72 -0.04 -21.00
C PRO A 11 -2.30 0.43 -20.64
N PHE A 12 -2.09 0.96 -19.43
CA PHE A 12 -0.81 1.36 -18.88
C PHE A 12 -0.12 0.26 -18.07
N ASN A 13 -0.69 -0.95 -17.99
CA ASN A 13 0.00 -2.08 -17.39
C ASN A 13 1.17 -2.55 -18.27
N CYS A 14 1.98 -3.47 -17.74
CA CYS A 14 3.19 -3.93 -18.45
C CYS A 14 2.90 -4.65 -19.79
N PHE A 15 1.74 -5.29 -19.95
CA PHE A 15 1.35 -5.91 -21.23
C PHE A 15 0.64 -4.94 -22.19
N GLY A 16 0.42 -3.70 -21.75
CA GLY A 16 -0.27 -2.68 -22.51
C GLY A 16 0.52 -2.10 -23.68
N ALA A 17 -0.15 -1.22 -24.42
CA ALA A 17 0.44 -0.52 -25.57
C ALA A 17 1.47 0.54 -25.14
N PHE A 18 1.39 1.01 -23.89
CA PHE A 18 2.23 2.07 -23.35
C PHE A 18 3.39 1.55 -22.49
N ARG A 19 3.73 0.27 -22.61
CA ARG A 19 4.84 -0.32 -21.87
C ARG A 19 6.19 0.23 -22.36
N ASP A 20 7.09 0.46 -21.41
CA ASP A 20 8.49 0.72 -21.70
C ASP A 20 9.25 -0.61 -21.80
N GLY A 21 10.01 -0.80 -22.88
CA GLY A 21 10.81 -2.01 -23.08
C GLY A 21 10.07 -3.20 -23.69
N ASP A 22 10.71 -4.37 -23.65
CA ASP A 22 10.18 -5.59 -24.25
C ASP A 22 9.27 -6.38 -23.28
N ALA A 23 8.49 -7.32 -23.84
CA ALA A 23 7.55 -8.12 -23.04
C ALA A 23 8.23 -9.10 -22.06
N SER A 24 9.53 -9.37 -22.21
CA SER A 24 10.26 -10.25 -21.29
C SER A 24 10.46 -9.59 -19.93
N ALA A 25 10.50 -8.25 -19.88
CA ALA A 25 10.62 -7.45 -18.66
C ALA A 25 9.37 -7.47 -17.75
N CYS A 26 8.23 -8.00 -18.23
CA CYS A 26 6.96 -8.00 -17.48
C CYS A 26 6.77 -9.19 -16.54
N GLY A 27 7.81 -9.59 -15.81
CA GLY A 27 7.78 -10.78 -14.95
C GLY A 27 6.71 -10.68 -13.86
N GLU A 28 6.58 -9.50 -13.27
CA GLU A 28 5.70 -9.17 -12.15
C GLU A 28 4.24 -9.39 -12.54
N LEU A 29 3.83 -8.91 -13.71
CA LEU A 29 2.47 -9.09 -14.20
C LEU A 29 2.23 -10.48 -14.80
N ARG A 30 3.27 -11.09 -15.38
CA ARG A 30 3.23 -12.48 -15.88
C ARG A 30 2.97 -13.48 -14.76
N PHE A 31 3.63 -13.28 -13.61
CA PHE A 31 3.60 -14.18 -12.47
C PHE A 31 2.75 -13.65 -11.31
N MET A 32 1.93 -12.62 -11.54
CA MET A 32 1.03 -12.06 -10.55
C MET A 32 0.05 -13.12 -10.06
N VAL A 33 -0.13 -13.18 -8.73
CA VAL A 33 -1.16 -14.01 -8.10
C VAL A 33 -2.54 -13.48 -8.52
N LYS A 34 -3.34 -14.33 -9.16
CA LYS A 34 -4.66 -13.95 -9.68
C LYS A 34 -5.83 -14.31 -8.76
N ALA A 35 -5.63 -15.30 -7.90
CA ALA A 35 -6.62 -15.81 -6.96
C ALA A 35 -5.91 -16.53 -5.81
N GLY A 36 -6.53 -16.52 -4.64
CA GLY A 36 -6.01 -17.19 -3.45
C GLY A 36 -6.46 -16.49 -2.16
N PRO A 37 -6.41 -17.19 -1.01
CA PRO A 37 -6.76 -16.60 0.29
C PRO A 37 -5.87 -15.40 0.66
N GLU A 38 -4.65 -15.33 0.15
CA GLU A 38 -3.71 -14.21 0.30
C GLU A 38 -4.25 -12.90 -0.30
N LEU A 39 -5.14 -12.96 -1.29
CA LEU A 39 -5.76 -11.77 -1.88
C LEU A 39 -6.96 -11.26 -1.10
N ALA A 40 -7.46 -12.00 -0.11
CA ALA A 40 -8.54 -11.55 0.75
C ALA A 40 -8.05 -10.39 1.63
N ARG A 41 -8.71 -9.22 1.53
CA ARG A 41 -8.34 -7.96 2.22
C ARG A 41 -6.94 -7.43 1.89
N ALA A 42 -6.30 -7.94 0.84
CA ALA A 42 -5.05 -7.37 0.35
C ALA A 42 -5.32 -6.05 -0.40
N TYR A 43 -4.43 -5.09 -0.19
CA TYR A 43 -4.45 -3.80 -0.88
C TYR A 43 -3.10 -3.55 -1.52
N LYS A 44 -3.10 -2.87 -2.67
CA LYS A 44 -1.87 -2.35 -3.25
C LYS A 44 -1.26 -1.32 -2.30
N THR A 45 0.00 -1.52 -1.92
CA THR A 45 0.74 -0.53 -1.13
C THR A 45 0.76 0.82 -1.87
N PRO A 46 0.23 1.91 -1.26
CA PRO A 46 0.24 3.22 -1.89
C PRO A 46 1.66 3.81 -1.87
N SER A 47 1.94 4.70 -2.83
CA SER A 47 3.13 5.55 -2.73
C SER A 47 2.99 6.50 -1.54
N LEU A 48 4.09 6.68 -0.81
CA LEU A 48 4.19 7.64 0.28
C LEU A 48 4.61 9.04 -0.18
N ARG A 49 4.99 9.21 -1.47
CA ARG A 49 5.19 10.54 -2.05
C ARG A 49 3.88 11.32 -2.01
N GLY A 50 3.96 12.58 -1.58
CA GLY A 50 2.82 13.45 -1.32
C GLY A 50 1.86 12.92 -0.26
N ALA A 51 2.23 11.94 0.57
CA ALA A 51 1.28 11.37 1.55
C ALA A 51 0.81 12.43 2.55
N ALA A 52 1.71 13.28 3.03
CA ALA A 52 1.41 14.29 4.04
C ALA A 52 0.35 15.33 3.63
N THR A 53 0.05 15.46 2.33
CA THR A 53 -0.90 16.43 1.79
C THR A 53 -2.23 15.80 1.37
N ARG A 54 -2.42 14.49 1.59
CA ARG A 54 -3.58 13.73 1.10
C ARG A 54 -4.41 13.03 2.21
N PRO A 55 -4.87 13.75 3.24
CA PRO A 55 -5.91 13.19 4.11
C PRO A 55 -7.26 13.10 3.36
N PRO A 56 -8.18 12.20 3.77
CA PRO A 56 -8.01 11.18 4.81
C PRO A 56 -7.20 9.96 4.32
N TYR A 57 -6.66 9.18 5.25
CA TYR A 57 -5.75 8.07 5.00
C TYR A 57 -6.44 6.70 5.07
N MET A 58 -5.71 5.68 4.62
CA MET A 58 -6.16 4.28 4.50
C MET A 58 -7.19 4.08 3.37
N HIS A 59 -7.55 2.83 3.08
CA HIS A 59 -8.36 2.48 1.91
C HIS A 59 -9.83 2.95 1.98
N ALA A 60 -10.35 3.24 3.16
CA ALA A 60 -11.71 3.77 3.36
C ALA A 60 -11.69 5.12 4.09
N GLY A 61 -10.57 5.83 4.12
CA GLY A 61 -10.48 7.16 4.73
C GLY A 61 -10.64 7.16 6.26
N GLN A 62 -10.28 6.06 6.94
CA GLN A 62 -10.54 5.88 8.37
C GLN A 62 -9.75 6.82 9.28
N PHE A 63 -8.62 7.35 8.82
CA PHE A 63 -7.74 8.19 9.62
C PHE A 63 -7.63 9.60 9.05
N SER A 64 -7.62 10.58 9.96
CA SER A 64 -7.52 12.00 9.63
C SER A 64 -6.08 12.50 9.60
N SER A 65 -5.15 11.77 10.23
CA SER A 65 -3.76 12.19 10.41
C SER A 65 -2.74 11.08 10.16
N LEU A 66 -1.51 11.46 9.80
CA LEU A 66 -0.38 10.52 9.72
C LEU A 66 -0.02 9.92 11.08
N ASP A 67 -0.31 10.61 12.18
CA ASP A 67 -0.03 10.08 13.52
C ASP A 67 -0.90 8.86 13.84
N GLU A 68 -2.19 8.91 13.48
CA GLU A 68 -3.12 7.79 13.57
C GLU A 68 -2.68 6.60 12.70
N VAL A 69 -2.22 6.87 11.47
CA VAL A 69 -1.67 5.86 10.57
C VAL A 69 -0.45 5.16 11.22
N VAL A 70 0.50 5.94 11.72
CA VAL A 70 1.71 5.40 12.36
C VAL A 70 1.37 4.64 13.65
N ALA A 71 0.40 5.13 14.44
CA ALA A 71 -0.08 4.42 15.64
C ALA A 71 -0.66 3.04 15.27
N HIS A 72 -1.48 2.99 14.22
CA HIS A 72 -2.08 1.76 13.74
C HIS A 72 -1.02 0.72 13.36
N TYR A 73 -0.01 1.10 12.57
CA TYR A 73 1.06 0.18 12.20
C TYR A 73 2.00 -0.17 13.36
N SER A 74 2.22 0.74 14.32
CA SER A 74 3.04 0.47 15.50
C SER A 74 2.41 -0.58 16.43
N THR A 75 1.08 -0.53 16.57
CA THR A 75 0.30 -1.49 17.38
C THR A 75 0.00 -2.79 16.63
N ALA A 76 -0.12 -2.71 15.30
CA ALA A 76 -0.39 -3.83 14.40
C ALA A 76 -1.54 -4.74 14.90
N PRO A 77 -2.77 -4.21 15.04
CA PRO A 77 -3.90 -5.01 15.49
C PRO A 77 -4.15 -6.20 14.55
N ALA A 78 -4.63 -7.30 15.10
CA ALA A 78 -4.94 -8.50 14.33
C ALA A 78 -5.93 -8.18 13.20
N SER A 79 -5.68 -8.75 12.01
CA SER A 79 -6.64 -8.61 10.91
C SER A 79 -7.95 -9.31 11.24
N VAL A 80 -9.06 -8.67 10.89
CA VAL A 80 -10.41 -9.24 11.00
C VAL A 80 -10.55 -10.46 10.08
N GLU A 81 -9.86 -10.45 8.95
CA GLU A 81 -9.93 -11.47 7.90
C GLU A 81 -8.68 -11.39 7.01
N GLY A 82 -8.28 -12.51 6.40
CA GLY A 82 -7.07 -12.58 5.58
C GLY A 82 -5.80 -12.73 6.41
N ILE A 83 -4.66 -12.55 5.75
CA ILE A 83 -3.33 -12.73 6.35
C ILE A 83 -2.72 -11.35 6.59
N SER A 84 -2.25 -11.12 7.82
CA SER A 84 -1.47 -9.92 8.17
C SER A 84 0.01 -10.25 8.19
N GLU A 85 0.81 -9.52 7.41
CA GLU A 85 2.27 -9.61 7.42
C GLU A 85 2.93 -8.63 8.40
N ILE A 86 2.14 -7.70 8.96
CA ILE A 86 2.61 -6.71 9.92
C ILE A 86 2.64 -7.29 11.34
N HIS A 87 3.64 -6.87 12.11
CA HIS A 87 3.82 -7.24 13.51
C HIS A 87 4.04 -5.98 14.36
N PRO A 88 3.72 -6.01 15.67
CA PRO A 88 3.87 -4.83 16.52
C PRO A 88 5.32 -4.35 16.56
N LEU A 89 5.52 -3.06 16.30
CA LEU A 89 6.83 -2.41 16.36
C LEU A 89 7.10 -1.78 17.73
N GLN A 90 6.03 -1.48 18.49
CA GLN A 90 6.11 -0.85 19.81
C GLN A 90 6.95 0.44 19.82
N LEU A 91 6.77 1.28 18.80
CA LEU A 91 7.50 2.54 18.67
C LEU A 91 7.23 3.45 19.88
N SER A 92 8.29 4.03 20.42
CA SER A 92 8.20 5.12 21.38
C SER A 92 7.57 6.37 20.76
N ASP A 93 7.06 7.28 21.59
CA ASP A 93 6.51 8.56 21.11
C ASP A 93 7.52 9.36 20.29
N ARG A 94 8.80 9.27 20.65
CA ARG A 94 9.89 9.93 19.92
C ARG A 94 10.07 9.33 18.52
N GLU A 95 10.03 8.01 18.39
CA GLU A 95 10.16 7.32 17.09
C GLU A 95 8.93 7.57 16.21
N ARG A 96 7.73 7.54 16.78
CA ARG A 96 6.49 7.89 16.07
C ARG A 96 6.57 9.32 15.53
N ALA A 97 6.96 10.29 16.36
CA ALA A 97 7.11 11.68 15.95
C ALA A 97 8.19 11.84 14.85
N ALA A 98 9.31 11.14 14.96
CA ALA A 98 10.37 11.16 13.96
C ALA A 98 9.89 10.59 12.61
N LEU A 99 9.13 9.48 12.62
CA LEU A 99 8.58 8.89 11.41
C LEU A 99 7.55 9.82 10.74
N VAL A 100 6.66 10.43 11.53
CA VAL A 100 5.70 11.43 11.01
C VAL A 100 6.45 12.64 10.41
N ALA A 101 7.51 13.11 11.07
CA ALA A 101 8.34 14.19 10.54
C ALA A 101 9.01 13.80 9.22
N PHE A 102 9.55 12.59 9.12
CA PHE A 102 10.12 12.07 7.88
C PHE A 102 9.07 11.99 6.76
N LEU A 103 7.88 11.45 7.02
CA LEU A 103 6.80 11.37 6.02
C LEU A 103 6.37 12.75 5.51
N LYS A 104 6.44 13.80 6.35
CA LYS A 104 6.20 15.19 5.95
C LYS A 104 7.26 15.74 4.99
N THR A 105 8.47 15.21 4.99
CA THR A 105 9.50 15.58 4.00
C THR A 105 9.21 15.05 2.59
N LEU A 106 8.30 14.07 2.47
CA LEU A 106 7.89 13.50 1.18
C LEU A 106 6.75 14.28 0.52
N ALA A 107 6.41 15.48 0.99
CA ALA A 107 5.24 16.25 0.56
C ALA A 107 5.36 16.87 -0.85
N GLU A 108 6.53 16.78 -1.48
CA GLU A 108 6.83 17.29 -2.83
C GLU A 108 6.73 16.22 -3.93
#